data_AF-A0A2T4T6Y4-F1
#
_entry.id   AF-A0A2T4T6Y4-F1
#
_cell.length_a   1.000
_cell.length_b   1.000
_cell.length_c   1.000
_cell.angle_alpha   90.00
_cell.angle_beta   90.00
_cell.angle_gamma   90.00
#
_symmetry.space_group_name_H-M   'P 1'
#
loop_
_entity.id
_entity.type
_entity.pdbx_description
1 polymer ?
#
loop_
_entity_poly.entity_id
_entity_poly.type
_entity_poly.pdbx_seq_one_letter_code
_entity_poly.pdbx_strand_id
1 'polypeptide(L)'
;MIKKLFILIFIMVTASNSFAAKNLTARQLHLATLASLEARGDLNRLAPAIDEALDGGVTINEIKEAFSQLYAYTGFPRSLNALGVLSKTLEARKAAGKRNGEGKAWERLKELGRRTGCLQSRSEEPDEIERMPV
;
A
#
# COMPACT_ATOMS: atom_id res chain seq x y z
N MET A 1 -3.42 -10.61 56.36
CA MET A 1 -4.53 -10.15 55.48
C MET A 1 -4.13 -8.93 54.62
N ILE A 2 -3.38 -7.96 55.16
CA ILE A 2 -2.87 -6.76 54.44
C ILE A 2 -2.04 -7.04 53.17
N LYS A 3 -1.21 -8.10 53.15
CA LYS A 3 -0.43 -8.47 51.94
C LYS A 3 -1.30 -8.85 50.73
N LYS A 4 -2.47 -9.46 50.95
CA LYS A 4 -3.42 -9.83 49.87
C LYS A 4 -4.13 -8.59 49.30
N LEU A 5 -4.31 -7.55 50.12
CA LEU A 5 -4.90 -6.28 49.71
C LEU A 5 -3.95 -5.46 48.81
N PHE A 6 -2.65 -5.46 49.11
CA PHE A 6 -1.64 -4.81 48.26
C PHE A 6 -1.46 -5.50 46.91
N ILE A 7 -1.51 -6.83 46.87
CA ILE A 7 -1.46 -7.60 45.61
C ILE A 7 -2.70 -7.31 44.74
N LEU A 8 -3.87 -7.19 45.35
CA LEU A 8 -5.11 -6.87 44.63
C LEU A 8 -5.09 -5.45 44.02
N ILE A 9 -4.55 -4.47 44.75
CA ILE A 9 -4.41 -3.08 44.27
C ILE A 9 -3.39 -2.99 43.13
N PHE A 10 -2.29 -3.75 43.21
CA PHE A 10 -1.26 -3.78 42.17
C PHE A 10 -1.80 -4.37 40.84
N ILE A 11 -2.62 -5.44 40.91
CA ILE A 11 -3.27 -6.03 39.73
C ILE A 11 -4.23 -5.03 39.07
N MET A 12 -4.99 -4.27 39.86
CA MET A 12 -5.96 -3.28 39.37
C MET A 12 -5.28 -2.08 38.69
N VAL A 13 -4.13 -1.63 39.20
CA VAL A 13 -3.34 -0.53 38.62
C VAL A 13 -2.73 -0.86 37.24
N THR A 14 -2.46 -2.14 36.95
CA THR A 14 -1.93 -2.55 35.63
C THR A 14 -2.97 -2.66 34.51
N ALA A 15 -4.27 -2.54 34.83
CA ALA A 15 -5.36 -2.71 33.85
C ALA A 15 -5.72 -1.43 33.07
N SER A 16 -5.11 -0.29 33.39
CA SER A 16 -5.45 1.02 32.79
C SER A 16 -4.34 1.55 31.89
N ASN A 17 -3.90 0.75 30.92
CA ASN A 17 -3.16 1.26 29.76
C ASN A 17 -4.08 1.26 28.54
N SER A 18 -5.12 2.09 28.58
CA SER A 18 -5.82 2.49 27.37
C SER A 18 -4.92 3.47 26.64
N PHE A 19 -4.01 2.95 25.81
CA PHE A 19 -3.49 3.74 24.70
C PHE A 19 -4.73 4.30 24.00
N ALA A 20 -4.85 5.62 23.91
CA ALA A 20 -5.79 6.25 22.99
C ALA A 20 -5.34 5.84 21.58
N ALA A 21 -5.75 4.64 21.15
CA ALA A 21 -5.41 4.10 19.87
C ALA A 21 -6.03 5.04 18.85
N LYS A 22 -5.20 5.86 18.22
CA LYS A 22 -5.57 6.63 17.05
C LYS A 22 -5.86 5.59 15.96
N ASN A 23 -7.11 5.16 15.91
CA ASN A 23 -7.53 4.08 15.03
C ASN A 23 -7.32 4.50 13.58
N LEU A 24 -6.69 3.62 12.80
CA LEU A 24 -6.57 3.80 11.35
C LEU A 24 -7.98 3.86 10.77
N THR A 25 -8.19 4.73 9.78
CA THR A 25 -9.40 4.67 8.96
C THR A 25 -9.45 3.34 8.22
N ALA A 26 -10.63 2.84 7.85
CA ALA A 26 -10.79 1.59 7.11
C ALA A 26 -9.90 1.55 5.85
N ARG A 27 -9.87 2.66 5.09
CA ARG A 27 -8.99 2.83 3.92
C ARG A 27 -7.51 2.68 4.25
N GLN A 28 -7.04 3.27 5.35
CA GLN A 28 -5.65 3.14 5.80
C GLN A 28 -5.32 1.72 6.26
N LEU A 29 -6.26 1.06 6.93
CA LEU A 29 -6.10 -0.32 7.37
C LEU A 29 -5.99 -1.29 6.19
N HIS A 30 -6.83 -1.12 5.16
CA HIS A 30 -6.74 -1.91 3.93
C HIS A 30 -5.40 -1.70 3.23
N LEU A 31 -4.94 -0.45 3.05
CA LEU A 31 -3.63 -0.17 2.44
C LEU A 31 -2.47 -0.78 3.24
N ALA A 32 -2.50 -0.67 4.57
CA ALA A 32 -1.48 -1.30 5.43
C ALA A 32 -1.50 -2.84 5.30
N THR A 33 -2.68 -3.44 5.21
CA THR A 33 -2.84 -4.89 5.01
C THR A 33 -2.26 -5.32 3.67
N LEU A 34 -2.60 -4.63 2.58
CA LEU A 34 -2.06 -4.90 1.25
C LEU A 34 -0.54 -4.79 1.20
N ALA A 35 0.02 -3.71 1.76
CA ALA A 35 1.48 -3.53 1.85
C ALA A 35 2.14 -4.66 2.63
N SER A 36 1.55 -5.11 3.73
CA SER A 36 2.10 -6.22 4.52
C SER A 36 2.09 -7.56 3.79
N LEU A 37 1.04 -7.83 3.00
CA LEU A 37 0.90 -9.07 2.22
C LEU A 37 1.84 -9.07 1.01
N GLU A 38 1.97 -7.93 0.31
CA GLU A 38 2.95 -7.73 -0.76
C GLU A 38 4.38 -7.93 -0.25
N ALA A 39 4.73 -7.27 0.86
CA ALA A 39 6.08 -7.35 1.41
C ALA A 39 6.45 -8.77 1.83
N ARG A 40 5.47 -9.56 2.29
CA ARG A 40 5.62 -10.99 2.59
C ARG A 40 5.64 -11.89 1.35
N GLY A 41 5.16 -11.40 0.20
CA GLY A 41 4.97 -12.21 -1.01
C GLY A 41 3.80 -13.21 -0.90
N ASP A 42 2.83 -12.97 -0.02
CA ASP A 42 1.69 -13.87 0.20
C ASP A 42 0.57 -13.60 -0.81
N LEU A 43 0.80 -14.01 -2.07
CA LEU A 43 -0.09 -13.71 -3.19
C LEU A 43 -1.48 -14.34 -3.07
N ASN A 44 -1.58 -15.49 -2.40
CA ASN A 44 -2.85 -16.20 -2.19
C ASN A 44 -3.81 -15.39 -1.34
N ARG A 45 -3.30 -14.73 -0.30
CA ARG A 45 -4.09 -13.83 0.56
C ARG A 45 -4.20 -12.42 0.00
N LEU A 46 -3.26 -12.02 -0.85
CA LEU A 46 -3.27 -10.70 -1.49
C LEU A 46 -4.47 -10.52 -2.43
N ALA A 47 -4.78 -11.50 -3.27
CA ALA A 47 -5.89 -11.41 -4.23
C ALA A 47 -7.26 -11.09 -3.57
N PRO A 48 -7.73 -11.85 -2.55
CA PRO A 48 -8.98 -11.52 -1.85
C PRO A 48 -8.88 -10.21 -1.05
N ALA A 49 -7.71 -9.89 -0.48
CA ALA A 49 -7.53 -8.63 0.23
C ALA A 49 -7.64 -7.40 -0.70
N ILE A 50 -7.20 -7.51 -1.96
CA ILE A 50 -7.38 -6.47 -2.99
C ILE A 50 -8.87 -6.30 -3.32
N ASP A 51 -9.62 -7.39 -3.47
CA ASP A 51 -11.07 -7.33 -3.74
C ASP A 51 -11.80 -6.59 -2.61
N GLU A 52 -11.50 -6.96 -1.35
CA GLU A 52 -12.05 -6.32 -0.16
C GLU A 52 -11.64 -4.85 -0.04
N ALA A 53 -10.37 -4.52 -0.32
CA ALA A 53 -9.90 -3.14 -0.28
C ALA A 53 -10.60 -2.22 -1.29
N LEU A 54 -10.85 -2.72 -2.51
CA LEU A 54 -11.58 -2.00 -3.54
C LEU A 54 -13.05 -1.80 -3.15
N ASP A 55 -13.68 -2.80 -2.53
CA ASP A 55 -15.04 -2.69 -1.98
C ASP A 55 -15.07 -1.73 -0.76
N GLY A 56 -13.97 -1.67 0.00
CA GLY A 56 -13.73 -0.74 1.11
C GLY A 56 -13.32 0.70 0.69
N GLY A 57 -13.36 1.00 -0.61
CA GLY A 57 -13.15 2.36 -1.14
C GLY A 57 -11.69 2.77 -1.32
N VAL A 58 -10.73 1.85 -1.23
CA VAL A 58 -9.36 2.09 -1.71
C VAL A 58 -9.40 2.16 -3.24
N THR A 59 -8.70 3.13 -3.83
CA THR A 59 -8.70 3.29 -5.30
C THR A 59 -7.60 2.48 -5.98
N ILE A 60 -7.78 2.18 -7.27
CA ILE A 60 -6.80 1.41 -8.06
C ILE A 60 -5.43 2.09 -8.03
N ASN A 61 -5.39 3.41 -8.24
CA ASN A 61 -4.15 4.17 -8.24
C ASN A 61 -3.46 4.15 -6.87
N GLU A 62 -4.19 4.17 -5.76
CA GLU A 62 -3.57 4.04 -4.43
C GLU A 62 -2.87 2.69 -4.26
N ILE A 63 -3.47 1.60 -4.73
CA ILE A 63 -2.86 0.27 -4.65
C ILE A 63 -1.64 0.20 -5.58
N LYS A 64 -1.77 0.69 -6.83
CA LYS A 64 -0.66 0.74 -7.80
C LYS A 64 0.54 1.52 -7.24
N GLU A 65 0.31 2.71 -6.68
CA GLU A 65 1.35 3.55 -6.11
C GLU A 65 1.97 2.93 -4.86
N ALA A 66 1.18 2.28 -4.00
CA ALA A 66 1.71 1.57 -2.84
C ALA A 66 2.67 0.44 -3.25
N PHE A 67 2.29 -0.40 -4.21
CA PHE A 67 3.16 -1.47 -4.70
C PHE A 67 4.38 -0.92 -5.46
N SER A 68 4.19 0.14 -6.25
CA SER A 68 5.30 0.84 -6.93
C SER A 68 6.30 1.43 -5.94
N GLN A 69 5.85 2.00 -4.82
CA GLN A 69 6.72 2.53 -3.78
C GLN A 69 7.47 1.41 -3.04
N LEU A 70 6.79 0.30 -2.76
CA LEU A 70 7.37 -0.86 -2.07
C LEU A 70 8.48 -1.54 -2.89
N TYR A 71 8.50 -1.38 -4.21
CA TYR A 71 9.57 -1.86 -5.09
C TYR A 71 10.98 -1.57 -4.54
N ALA A 72 11.20 -0.36 -4.04
CA ALA A 72 12.50 0.06 -3.51
C ALA A 72 12.88 -0.65 -2.20
N TYR A 73 11.92 -1.27 -1.51
CA TYR A 73 12.08 -1.88 -0.17
C TYR A 73 11.96 -3.41 -0.20
N THR A 74 11.13 -3.96 -1.08
CA THR A 74 10.81 -5.40 -1.16
C THR A 74 11.40 -6.07 -2.41
N GLY A 75 11.88 -5.26 -3.36
CA GLY A 75 12.56 -5.67 -4.59
C GLY A 75 11.61 -5.98 -5.76
N PHE A 76 12.19 -6.02 -6.96
CA PHE A 76 11.49 -6.22 -8.24
C PHE A 76 10.50 -7.39 -8.27
N PRO A 77 10.90 -8.63 -7.89
CA PRO A 77 10.02 -9.77 -8.12
C PRO A 77 8.74 -9.69 -7.29
N ARG A 78 8.80 -9.16 -6.06
CA ARG A 78 7.64 -9.12 -5.16
C ARG A 78 6.62 -8.09 -5.61
N SER A 79 7.07 -6.87 -5.87
CA SER A 79 6.16 -5.78 -6.25
C SER A 79 5.53 -6.02 -7.62
N LEU A 80 6.28 -6.57 -8.59
CA LEU A 80 5.70 -6.95 -9.89
C LEU A 80 4.69 -8.09 -9.78
N ASN A 81 4.97 -9.11 -8.97
CA ASN A 81 4.00 -10.18 -8.73
C ASN A 81 2.70 -9.64 -8.12
N ALA A 82 2.79 -8.70 -7.17
CA ALA A 82 1.64 -8.05 -6.57
C ALA A 82 0.85 -7.20 -7.59
N LEU A 83 1.53 -6.45 -8.46
CA LEU A 83 0.90 -5.73 -9.57
C LEU A 83 0.21 -6.67 -10.56
N GLY A 84 0.82 -7.83 -10.84
CA GLY A 84 0.20 -8.87 -11.67
C GLY A 84 -1.06 -9.45 -11.03
N VAL A 85 -1.08 -9.66 -9.72
CA VAL A 85 -2.28 -10.06 -8.97
C VAL A 85 -3.36 -8.98 -9.04
N LEU A 86 -3.00 -7.71 -8.83
CA LEU A 86 -3.94 -6.59 -8.96
C LEU A 86 -4.60 -6.58 -10.34
N SER A 87 -3.82 -6.70 -11.43
CA SER A 87 -4.35 -6.76 -12.79
C SER A 87 -5.35 -7.91 -12.97
N LYS A 88 -5.02 -9.13 -12.52
CA LYS A 88 -5.92 -10.28 -12.59
C LYS A 88 -7.22 -10.06 -11.81
N THR A 89 -7.14 -9.49 -10.61
CA THR A 89 -8.32 -9.18 -9.79
C THR A 89 -9.20 -8.13 -10.48
N LEU A 90 -8.62 -7.11 -11.11
CA LEU A 90 -9.39 -6.11 -11.84
C LEU A 90 -10.13 -6.70 -13.04
N GLU A 91 -9.49 -7.58 -13.81
CA GLU A 91 -10.14 -8.27 -14.93
C GLU A 91 -11.29 -9.18 -14.44
N ALA A 92 -11.07 -9.93 -13.34
CA ALA A 92 -12.13 -10.75 -12.74
C ALA A 92 -13.32 -9.89 -12.26
N ARG A 93 -13.04 -8.75 -11.60
CA ARG A 93 -14.06 -7.81 -11.15
C ARG A 93 -14.83 -7.18 -12.32
N LYS A 94 -14.14 -6.83 -13.40
CA LYS A 94 -14.73 -6.31 -14.63
C LYS A 94 -15.66 -7.34 -15.27
N ALA A 95 -15.23 -8.60 -15.36
CA ALA A 95 -16.07 -9.70 -15.85
C ALA A 95 -17.32 -9.92 -14.98
N ALA A 96 -17.21 -9.70 -13.66
CA ALA A 96 -18.32 -9.74 -12.72
C ALA A 96 -19.18 -8.45 -12.70
N GLY A 97 -18.86 -7.45 -13.51
CA GLY A 97 -19.60 -6.17 -13.56
C GLY A 97 -19.40 -5.27 -12.33
N LYS A 98 -18.41 -5.53 -11.47
CA LYS A 98 -18.10 -4.66 -10.31
C LYS A 98 -17.44 -3.37 -10.77
N ARG A 99 -17.88 -2.23 -10.21
CA ARG A 99 -17.27 -0.92 -10.45
C ARG A 99 -16.10 -0.69 -9.50
N ASN A 100 -15.04 -0.07 -10.00
CA ASN A 100 -13.85 0.28 -9.23
C ASN A 100 -13.57 1.78 -9.40
N GLY A 101 -13.12 2.45 -8.33
CA GLY A 101 -12.63 3.83 -8.42
C GLY A 101 -11.18 3.84 -8.89
N GLU A 102 -10.88 4.48 -10.04
CA GLU A 102 -9.49 4.61 -10.51
C GLU A 102 -8.64 5.42 -9.53
N GLY A 103 -9.20 6.49 -8.95
CA GLY A 103 -8.51 7.37 -8.01
C GLY A 103 -7.68 8.46 -8.68
N LYS A 104 -7.03 9.30 -7.87
CA LYS A 104 -6.19 10.39 -8.38
C LYS A 104 -4.93 9.83 -9.04
N ALA A 105 -4.65 10.25 -10.28
CA ALA A 105 -3.40 9.92 -10.96
C ALA A 105 -2.22 10.69 -10.34
N TRP A 106 -0.99 10.19 -10.52
CA TRP A 106 0.20 10.93 -10.15
C TRP A 106 0.29 12.21 -10.98
N GLU A 107 0.46 13.36 -10.33
CA GLU A 107 0.58 14.65 -11.00
C GLU A 107 1.90 15.28 -10.60
N ARG A 108 2.71 15.68 -11.59
CA ARG A 108 3.96 16.38 -11.33
C ARG A 108 3.68 17.73 -10.67
N LEU A 109 4.37 18.01 -9.57
CA LEU A 109 4.30 19.33 -8.94
C LEU A 109 4.76 20.41 -9.92
N LYS A 110 3.91 21.43 -10.14
CA LYS A 110 4.18 22.56 -11.05
C LYS A 110 5.50 23.27 -10.73
N GLU A 111 5.87 23.33 -9.44
CA GLU A 111 7.11 23.98 -8.97
C GLU A 111 8.38 23.25 -9.44
N LEU A 112 8.33 21.93 -9.59
CA LEU A 112 9.48 21.16 -10.09
C LEU A 112 9.74 21.42 -11.58
N GLY A 113 8.69 21.70 -12.37
CA GLY A 113 8.82 22.06 -13.79
C GLY A 113 9.49 23.41 -14.05
N ARG A 114 9.55 24.31 -13.05
CA ARG A 114 10.28 25.58 -13.17
C ARG A 114 11.80 25.41 -13.07
N ARG A 115 12.26 24.34 -12.44
CA ARG A 115 13.70 24.03 -12.25
C ARG A 115 14.25 23.06 -13.28
N THR A 116 13.41 22.47 -14.13
CA THR A 116 13.84 21.50 -15.14
C THR A 116 14.60 22.12 -16.31
N GLY A 117 14.72 23.45 -16.42
CA GLY A 117 15.56 24.08 -17.46
C GLY A 117 17.01 23.58 -17.48
N CYS A 118 17.51 23.02 -16.38
CA CYS A 118 18.82 22.37 -16.28
C CYS A 118 18.82 20.86 -16.64
N LEU A 119 17.66 20.19 -16.61
CA LEU A 119 17.50 18.75 -16.88
C LEU A 119 16.84 18.45 -18.24
N GLN A 120 16.15 19.42 -18.85
CA GLN A 120 15.59 19.29 -20.19
C GLN A 120 16.69 19.11 -21.26
N SER A 121 17.91 19.60 -21.01
CA SER A 121 19.06 19.39 -21.89
C SER A 121 19.57 17.94 -21.94
N ARG A 122 18.96 17.00 -21.21
CA ARG A 122 19.35 15.58 -21.19
C ARG A 122 18.20 14.58 -21.40
N SER A 123 17.01 15.03 -21.81
CA SER A 123 15.84 14.14 -21.98
C SER A 123 15.36 13.96 -23.42
N GLU A 124 16.21 14.23 -24.40
CA GLU A 124 15.97 13.91 -25.82
C GLU A 124 16.95 12.84 -26.35
N GLU A 125 17.27 11.84 -25.53
CA GLU A 125 17.84 10.59 -26.06
C GLU A 125 16.79 9.48 -25.86
N PRO A 126 16.00 9.15 -26.90
CA PRO A 126 15.12 8.00 -26.86
C PRO A 126 15.99 6.72 -26.83
N ASP A 127 15.49 5.71 -26.11
CA ASP A 127 15.93 4.30 -26.20
C ASP A 127 17.19 3.87 -25.41
N GLU A 128 17.21 4.14 -24.09
CA GLU A 128 18.13 3.45 -23.17
C GLU A 128 17.47 2.31 -22.36
N ILE A 129 16.13 2.24 -22.33
CA ILE A 129 15.38 1.14 -21.68
C ILE A 129 15.47 -0.17 -22.50
N GLU A 130 15.78 -0.09 -23.80
CA GLU A 130 15.99 -1.26 -24.67
C GLU A 130 17.40 -1.86 -24.58
N ARG A 131 18.28 -1.31 -23.72
CA ARG A 131 19.68 -1.75 -23.55
C ARG A 131 20.02 -2.31 -22.16
N MET A 132 19.04 -2.62 -21.32
CA MET A 132 19.32 -3.44 -20.13
C MET A 132 19.54 -4.90 -20.56
N PRO A 133 20.74 -5.49 -20.31
CA PRO A 133 20.92 -6.91 -20.52
C PRO A 133 20.04 -7.68 -19.55
N VAL A 134 19.26 -8.62 -20.09
CA VAL A 134 18.63 -9.71 -19.32
C VAL A 134 19.70 -10.70 -18.89
#